data_AF-A0A438XPP2-F1
#
_entry.id   AF-A0A438XPP2-F1
#
_cell.length_a   1.000
_cell.length_b   1.000
_cell.length_c   1.000
_cell.angle_alpha   90.00
_cell.angle_beta   90.00
_cell.angle_gamma   90.00
#
_symmetry.space_group_name_H-M   'P 1'
#
loop_
_entity.id
_entity.type
_entity.pdbx_description
1 polymer ?
#
loop_
_entity_poly.entity_id
_entity_poly.type
_entity_poly.pdbx_seq_one_letter_code
_entity_poly.pdbx_strand_id
1 'polypeptide(L)'
;GGDANAIEANKRPLSSMSPTIVLKNNKVFLVVGSPGGSRIITTVLQVISNVIDYNMNISEAVSAPRFHMQWLPDELRIEKFGMPADVKDNLTKMGYQIVTKPVMGDVNAIQVLPKTKGSVFYGSTDPRKEF
;
A
#
# COMPACT_ATOMS: atom_id res chain seq x y z
N GLY A 1 8.52 -18.30 2.98
CA GLY A 1 9.09 -18.83 1.73
C GLY A 1 9.30 -20.32 1.82
N GLY A 2 10.11 -20.78 2.78
CA GLY A 2 10.31 -22.21 3.07
C GLY A 2 10.67 -23.03 1.83
N ASP A 3 10.32 -24.31 1.86
CA ASP A 3 10.59 -25.26 0.78
C ASP A 3 9.91 -24.86 -0.54
N ALA A 4 8.70 -24.29 -0.47
CA ALA A 4 7.96 -23.84 -1.65
C ALA A 4 8.72 -22.77 -2.46
N ASN A 5 9.53 -21.92 -1.80
CA ASN A 5 10.35 -20.89 -2.42
C ASN A 5 11.86 -21.23 -2.43
N ALA A 6 12.23 -22.52 -2.28
CA ALA A 6 13.61 -22.95 -2.39
C ALA A 6 14.17 -22.76 -3.82
N ILE A 7 15.49 -22.62 -3.92
CA ILE A 7 16.23 -22.40 -5.17
C ILE A 7 16.21 -23.66 -6.02
N GLU A 8 15.75 -23.53 -7.27
CA GLU A 8 15.76 -24.60 -8.26
C GLU A 8 16.03 -24.02 -9.66
N ALA A 9 16.61 -24.82 -10.55
CA ALA A 9 16.87 -24.41 -11.92
C ALA A 9 15.56 -24.04 -12.65
N ASN A 10 15.57 -22.92 -13.37
CA ASN A 10 14.42 -22.38 -14.12
C ASN A 10 13.17 -21.99 -13.29
N LYS A 11 13.23 -22.10 -11.95
CA LYS A 11 12.11 -21.70 -11.09
C LYS A 11 12.03 -20.18 -10.95
N ARG A 12 10.80 -19.65 -10.96
CA ARG A 12 10.54 -18.23 -10.70
C ARG A 12 10.46 -18.00 -9.19
N PRO A 13 11.28 -17.10 -8.61
CA PRO A 13 11.21 -16.82 -7.19
C PRO A 13 9.91 -16.12 -6.82
N LEU A 14 9.43 -16.36 -5.60
CA LEU A 14 8.32 -15.63 -5.01
C LEU A 14 8.62 -14.13 -5.00
N SER A 15 7.61 -13.34 -5.37
CA SER A 15 7.69 -11.89 -5.36
C SER A 15 6.48 -11.30 -4.63
N SER A 16 6.72 -10.20 -3.94
CA SER A 16 5.67 -9.36 -3.34
C SER A 16 5.14 -8.31 -4.32
N MET A 17 5.67 -8.23 -5.55
CA MET A 17 5.21 -7.28 -6.55
C MET A 17 3.72 -7.45 -6.81
N SER A 18 2.98 -6.35 -6.66
CA SER A 18 1.51 -6.33 -6.74
C SER A 18 1.01 -5.24 -7.70
N PRO A 19 1.41 -5.23 -8.99
CA PRO A 19 0.81 -4.32 -9.96
C PRO A 19 -0.69 -4.63 -10.06
N THR A 20 -1.54 -3.65 -9.73
CA THR A 20 -2.97 -3.88 -9.53
C THR A 20 -3.82 -2.93 -10.36
N ILE A 21 -4.86 -3.48 -11.00
CA ILE A 21 -5.92 -2.73 -11.67
C ILE A 21 -7.24 -3.07 -11.00
N VAL A 22 -7.92 -2.06 -10.47
CA VAL A 22 -9.27 -2.19 -9.90
C VAL A 22 -10.29 -1.77 -10.96
N LEU A 23 -11.30 -2.61 -11.14
CA LEU A 23 -12.43 -2.33 -12.02
C LEU A 23 -13.66 -1.94 -11.21
N LYS A 24 -14.42 -0.96 -11.70
CA LYS A 24 -15.76 -0.62 -11.23
C LYS A 24 -16.72 -0.71 -12.41
N ASN A 25 -17.72 -1.58 -12.33
CA ASN A 25 -18.66 -1.86 -13.42
C ASN A 25 -17.94 -2.22 -14.73
N ASN A 26 -16.97 -3.13 -14.66
CA ASN A 26 -16.11 -3.58 -15.78
C ASN A 26 -15.32 -2.47 -16.50
N LYS A 27 -15.17 -1.30 -15.87
CA LYS A 27 -14.33 -0.20 -16.37
C LYS A 27 -13.19 0.04 -15.40
N VAL A 28 -12.02 0.40 -15.93
CA VAL A 28 -10.86 0.77 -15.11
C VAL A 28 -11.25 1.92 -14.18
N PHE A 29 -10.98 1.75 -12.89
CA PHE A 29 -11.25 2.73 -11.85
C PHE A 29 -9.97 3.19 -11.17
N LEU A 30 -9.02 2.28 -10.94
CA LEU A 30 -7.73 2.58 -10.32
C LEU A 30 -6.65 1.67 -10.90
N VAL A 31 -5.50 2.26 -11.23
CA VAL A 31 -4.25 1.55 -11.57
C VAL A 31 -3.22 1.95 -10.51
N VAL A 32 -2.59 0.98 -9.85
CA VAL A 32 -1.69 1.25 -8.72
C VAL A 32 -0.58 0.21 -8.62
N GLY A 33 0.61 0.65 -8.21
CA GLY A 33 1.74 -0.20 -7.86
C GLY A 33 2.75 0.55 -7.00
N SER A 34 3.69 -0.19 -6.40
CA SER A 34 4.76 0.36 -5.56
C SER A 34 5.97 -0.58 -5.51
N PRO A 35 7.20 -0.08 -5.37
CA PRO A 35 8.32 -0.85 -4.82
C PRO A 35 8.20 -0.99 -3.28
N GLY A 36 9.15 -1.67 -2.64
CA GLY A 36 9.22 -1.80 -1.17
C GLY A 36 9.28 -3.23 -0.63
N GLY A 37 9.73 -4.21 -1.41
CA GLY A 37 9.88 -5.60 -0.95
C GLY A 37 8.60 -6.18 -0.34
N SER A 38 8.68 -6.74 0.86
CA SER A 38 7.52 -7.30 1.59
C SER A 38 6.39 -6.29 1.84
N ARG A 39 6.70 -4.99 1.86
CA ARG A 39 5.72 -3.92 2.13
C ARG A 39 4.84 -3.60 0.92
N ILE A 40 5.22 -4.05 -0.28
CA ILE A 40 4.46 -3.76 -1.52
C ILE A 40 2.99 -4.16 -1.35
N ILE A 41 2.74 -5.34 -0.79
CA ILE A 41 1.40 -5.89 -0.61
C ILE A 41 0.54 -4.95 0.26
N THR A 42 1.03 -4.57 1.44
CA THR A 42 0.29 -3.69 2.37
C THR A 42 0.21 -2.25 1.87
N THR A 43 1.21 -1.75 1.14
CA THR A 43 1.19 -0.41 0.56
C THR A 43 0.09 -0.32 -0.50
N VAL A 44 0.03 -1.28 -1.42
CA VAL A 44 -1.04 -1.32 -2.45
C VAL A 44 -2.41 -1.51 -1.80
N LEU A 45 -2.52 -2.40 -0.80
CA LEU A 45 -3.75 -2.59 -0.02
C LEU A 45 -4.27 -1.28 0.57
N GLN A 46 -3.41 -0.53 1.25
CA GLN A 46 -3.78 0.73 1.89
C GLN A 46 -4.23 1.78 0.89
N VAL A 47 -3.56 1.92 -0.27
CA VAL A 47 -3.99 2.88 -1.31
C VAL A 47 -5.37 2.50 -1.86
N ILE A 48 -5.64 1.21 -2.10
CA ILE A 48 -6.95 0.73 -2.55
C ILE A 48 -8.03 1.01 -1.50
N SER A 49 -7.77 0.69 -0.23
CA SER A 49 -8.70 0.94 0.88
C SER A 49 -8.95 2.44 1.09
N ASN A 50 -7.92 3.27 1.03
CA ASN A 50 -8.03 4.74 1.11
C ASN A 50 -8.98 5.30 0.03
N VAL A 51 -8.89 4.79 -1.20
CA VAL A 51 -9.77 5.23 -2.29
C VAL A 51 -11.19 4.69 -2.15
N ILE A 52 -11.37 3.42 -1.75
CA ILE A 52 -12.67 2.74 -1.76
C ILE A 52 -13.45 2.95 -0.45
N ASP A 53 -12.80 2.71 0.68
CA ASP A 53 -13.44 2.70 2.00
C ASP A 53 -13.48 4.10 2.62
N TYR A 54 -12.42 4.89 2.40
CA TYR A 54 -12.29 6.24 2.95
C TYR A 54 -12.59 7.37 1.95
N ASN A 55 -12.98 7.02 0.71
CA ASN A 55 -13.32 7.96 -0.37
C ASN A 55 -12.27 9.05 -0.62
N MET A 56 -11.00 8.77 -0.34
CA MET A 56 -9.90 9.70 -0.60
C MET A 56 -9.71 9.86 -2.10
N ASN A 57 -9.40 11.08 -2.55
CA ASN A 57 -8.90 11.26 -3.91
C ASN A 57 -7.50 10.62 -4.03
N ILE A 58 -7.06 10.35 -5.25
CA ILE A 58 -5.82 9.58 -5.44
C ILE A 58 -4.57 10.23 -4.82
N SER A 59 -4.50 11.56 -4.80
CA SER A 59 -3.36 12.28 -4.20
C SER A 59 -3.36 12.14 -2.68
N GLU A 60 -4.53 12.24 -2.06
CA GLU A 60 -4.72 11.99 -0.62
C GLU A 60 -4.38 10.55 -0.27
N ALA A 61 -4.90 9.58 -1.03
CA ALA A 61 -4.69 8.15 -0.78
C ALA A 61 -3.22 7.74 -0.85
N VAL A 62 -2.47 8.29 -1.81
CA VAL A 62 -1.02 8.06 -1.97
C VAL A 62 -0.22 8.74 -0.85
N SER A 63 -0.60 9.97 -0.49
CA SER A 63 0.10 10.77 0.53
C SER A 63 -0.19 10.34 1.96
N ALA A 64 -1.31 9.66 2.20
CA ALA A 64 -1.70 9.17 3.51
C ALA A 64 -0.59 8.30 4.14
N PRO A 65 -0.34 8.41 5.46
CA PRO A 65 0.68 7.63 6.13
C PRO A 65 0.39 6.14 6.11
N ARG A 66 1.44 5.32 6.16
CA ARG A 66 1.35 3.86 6.02
C ARG A 66 1.73 3.12 7.30
N PHE A 67 1.11 1.95 7.48
CA PHE A 67 1.50 0.94 8.46
C PHE A 67 1.69 -0.43 7.80
N HIS A 68 2.41 -1.33 8.45
CA HIS A 68 2.76 -2.64 7.91
C HIS A 68 3.00 -3.66 9.01
N MET A 69 2.46 -4.86 8.81
CA MET A 69 2.77 -6.05 9.60
C MET A 69 2.85 -7.23 8.64
N GLN A 70 3.92 -8.03 8.74
CA GLN A 70 4.19 -9.17 7.86
C GLN A 70 4.31 -10.48 8.62
N TRP A 71 3.64 -10.55 9.77
CA TRP A 71 3.72 -11.64 10.77
C TRP A 71 5.09 -11.78 11.44
N LEU A 72 6.17 -11.96 10.68
CA LEU A 72 7.54 -12.00 11.20
C LEU A 72 8.44 -10.98 10.49
N PRO A 73 9.16 -10.10 11.20
CA PRO A 73 9.14 -9.93 12.66
C PRO A 73 7.75 -9.50 13.18
N ASP A 74 7.43 -9.88 14.41
CA ASP A 74 6.14 -9.61 15.06
C ASP A 74 6.10 -8.17 15.60
N GLU A 75 6.01 -7.23 14.67
CA GLU A 75 5.93 -5.80 14.93
C GLU A 75 4.92 -5.13 13.99
N LEU A 76 4.23 -4.12 14.50
CA LEU A 76 3.46 -3.16 13.71
C LEU A 76 4.39 -2.00 13.33
N ARG A 77 4.94 -2.06 12.12
CA ARG A 77 5.73 -0.96 11.56
C ARG A 77 4.81 0.20 11.18
N ILE A 78 5.19 1.41 11.56
CA ILE A 78 4.52 2.65 11.14
C ILE A 78 5.51 3.66 10.56
N GLU A 79 5.03 4.56 9.72
CA GLU A 79 5.79 5.74 9.29
C GLU A 79 5.81 6.83 10.36
N LYS A 80 6.75 7.78 10.24
CA LYS A 80 6.83 8.95 11.12
C LYS A 80 5.53 9.77 11.02
N PHE A 81 4.97 10.12 12.17
CA PHE A 81 3.66 10.80 12.29
C PHE A 81 2.49 10.02 11.68
N GLY A 82 2.65 8.72 11.41
CA GLY A 82 1.64 7.94 10.69
C GLY A 82 0.47 7.46 11.52
N MET A 83 0.45 7.77 12.81
CA MET A 83 -0.60 7.33 13.72
C MET A 83 -0.74 8.30 14.90
N PRO A 84 -1.97 8.74 15.24
CA PRO A 84 -2.27 9.52 16.44
C PRO A 84 -1.85 8.80 17.73
N ALA A 85 -1.58 9.57 18.80
CA ALA A 85 -1.08 9.02 20.06
C ALA A 85 -2.08 8.10 20.77
N ASP A 86 -3.36 8.48 20.78
CA ASP A 86 -4.46 7.69 21.35
C ASP A 86 -4.64 6.34 20.62
N VAL A 87 -4.50 6.33 19.29
CA VAL A 87 -4.53 5.09 18.50
C VAL A 87 -3.35 4.19 18.83
N LYS A 88 -2.14 4.75 18.99
CA LYS A 88 -0.96 3.98 19.41
C LYS A 88 -1.18 3.34 20.78
N ASP A 89 -1.67 4.12 21.76
CA ASP A 89 -1.90 3.64 23.11
C ASP A 89 -2.92 2.49 23.14
N ASN A 90 -3.99 2.60 22.35
CA ASN A 90 -5.00 1.55 22.25
C ASN A 90 -4.43 0.28 21.62
N LEU A 91 -3.65 0.38 20.55
CA LEU A 91 -3.01 -0.77 19.91
C LEU A 91 -1.95 -1.42 20.81
N THR A 92 -1.18 -0.64 21.56
CA THR A 92 -0.24 -1.18 22.54
C THR A 92 -0.96 -1.92 23.67
N LYS A 93 -2.11 -1.43 24.15
CA LYS A 93 -2.96 -2.15 25.12
C LYS A 93 -3.53 -3.46 24.56
N MET A 94 -3.74 -3.54 23.24
CA MET A 94 -4.13 -4.77 22.56
C MET A 94 -2.96 -5.75 22.35
N GLY A 95 -1.73 -5.36 22.70
CA GLY A 95 -0.53 -6.19 22.64
C GLY A 95 0.35 -5.97 21.41
N TYR A 96 0.02 -5.01 20.52
CA TYR A 96 0.84 -4.73 19.35
C TYR A 96 2.15 -4.03 19.73
N GLN A 97 3.27 -4.58 19.23
CA GLN A 97 4.56 -3.91 19.34
C GLN A 97 4.75 -2.90 18.20
N ILE A 98 4.55 -1.62 18.49
CA ILE A 98 4.59 -0.56 17.47
C ILE A 98 6.02 -0.05 17.30
N VAL A 99 6.54 -0.08 16.07
CA VAL A 99 7.89 0.40 15.74
C VAL A 99 7.84 1.44 14.64
N THR A 100 8.38 2.64 14.90
CA THR A 100 8.51 3.67 13.85
C THR A 100 9.77 3.41 13.04
N LYS A 101 9.64 3.29 11.71
CA LYS A 101 10.74 3.05 10.78
C LYS A 101 10.70 4.07 9.63
N PRO A 102 11.71 4.10 8.74
CA PRO A 102 11.66 4.94 7.55
C PRO A 102 10.39 4.73 6.72
N VAL A 103 10.12 5.68 5.83
CA VAL A 103 8.99 5.65 4.90
C VAL A 103 8.97 4.36 4.07
N MET A 104 7.80 3.99 3.57
CA MET A 104 7.56 2.73 2.86
C MET A 104 6.92 2.99 1.50
N GLY A 105 7.53 2.50 0.44
CA GLY A 105 7.01 2.54 -0.92
C GLY A 105 7.31 3.83 -1.68
N ASP A 106 7.04 3.75 -2.98
CA ASP A 106 7.06 4.85 -3.95
C ASP A 106 5.93 4.57 -4.95
N VAL A 107 4.71 4.84 -4.49
CA VAL A 107 3.48 4.56 -5.22
C VAL A 107 3.37 5.46 -6.44
N ASN A 108 3.07 4.82 -7.56
CA ASN A 108 2.61 5.50 -8.77
C ASN A 108 1.20 4.99 -9.08
N ALA A 109 0.24 5.91 -9.16
CA ALA A 109 -1.16 5.54 -9.32
C ALA A 109 -1.95 6.51 -10.21
N ILE A 110 -2.97 5.95 -10.88
CA ILE A 110 -3.90 6.68 -11.73
C ILE A 110 -5.33 6.25 -11.37
N GLN A 111 -6.16 7.21 -10.96
CA GLN A 111 -7.59 7.02 -10.77
C GLN A 111 -8.35 7.52 -12.00
N VAL A 112 -9.32 6.72 -12.46
CA VAL A 112 -10.13 7.01 -13.65
C VAL A 112 -11.57 7.21 -13.22
N LEU A 113 -12.09 8.42 -13.41
CA LEU A 113 -13.47 8.77 -13.09
C LEU A 113 -14.28 9.01 -14.38
N PRO A 114 -15.50 8.46 -14.48
CA PRO A 114 -16.35 8.68 -15.64
C PRO A 114 -16.85 10.12 -15.69
N LYS A 115 -16.99 10.67 -16.90
CA LYS A 115 -17.71 11.93 -17.18
C LYS A 115 -18.89 11.67 -18.13
N THR A 116 -19.76 12.66 -18.26
CA THR A 116 -20.87 12.65 -19.25
C THR A 116 -20.36 12.38 -20.67
N LYS A 117 -19.13 12.83 -20.99
CA LYS A 117 -18.40 12.48 -22.21
C LYS A 117 -16.97 12.10 -21.84
N GLY A 118 -16.59 10.84 -22.04
CA GLY A 118 -15.24 10.33 -21.77
C GLY A 118 -14.94 10.08 -20.28
N SER A 119 -13.66 10.17 -19.93
CA SER A 119 -13.14 9.96 -18.58
C SER A 119 -12.15 11.06 -18.19
N VAL A 120 -11.99 11.29 -16.89
CA VAL A 120 -10.86 12.06 -16.35
C VAL A 120 -9.90 11.11 -15.67
N PHE A 121 -8.61 11.39 -15.87
CA PHE A 121 -7.50 10.66 -15.28
C PHE A 121 -6.85 11.57 -14.24
N TYR A 122 -6.79 11.11 -13.00
CA TYR A 122 -6.07 11.77 -11.91
C TYR A 122 -4.85 10.92 -11.60
N GLY A 123 -3.66 11.46 -11.83
CA GLY A 123 -2.40 10.81 -11.49
C GLY A 123 -1.86 11.32 -10.16
N SER A 124 -1.17 10.45 -9.42
CA SER A 124 -0.38 10.84 -8.25
C SER A 124 0.90 10.03 -8.18
N THR A 125 1.99 10.72 -7.86
CA THR A 125 3.30 10.17 -7.51
C THR A 125 3.48 10.25 -6.01
N ASP A 126 4.28 9.36 -5.43
CA ASP A 126 4.52 9.36 -4.00
C ASP A 126 5.24 10.64 -3.54
N PRO A 127 4.80 11.31 -2.45
CA PRO A 127 5.58 12.36 -1.82
C PRO A 127 6.84 11.82 -1.12
N ARG A 128 6.90 10.52 -0.84
CA ARG A 128 8.06 9.85 -0.27
C ARG A 128 9.14 9.70 -1.32
N LYS A 129 10.39 9.81 -0.90
CA LYS A 129 11.57 9.44 -1.70
C LYS A 129 12.32 8.36 -0.94
N GLU A 130 11.84 7.12 -1.00
CA GLU A 130 12.57 5.96 -0.46
C GLU A 130 13.71 5.53 -1.42
N PHE A 131 13.67 5.98 -2.68
CA PHE A 131 14.61 5.64 -3.75
C PHE A 131 15.00 6.89 -4.56
#